data_AF-B4WK48-F1
#
_entry.id   AF-B4WK48-F1
#
_cell.length_a   1.000
_cell.length_b   1.000
_cell.length_c   1.000
_cell.angle_alpha   90.00
_cell.angle_beta   90.00
_cell.angle_gamma   90.00
#
_symmetry.space_group_name_H-M   'P 1'
#
loop_
_entity.id
_entity.type
_entity.pdbx_description
1 polymer ?
#
loop_
_entity_poly.entity_id
_entity_poly.type
_entity_poly.pdbx_seq_one_letter_code
_entity_poly.pdbx_strand_id
1 'polypeptide(L)'
;MTALSTAIRNTLDTQHTLQCQDLSFICQLADAESNVENTLEQIQSWSFEQFFGFACHLFVTTESSSIRKQLANLFPKFGKISILSLVKIMHYFDAYKRNRSYSGYHFPVEVQVLAGQALENMPAQILVVGLAQVIEEDAHSELRETIAVFLAKVFYKKEEDVLSLLSQRLSKDSWHAIEASLVRELSSPQHERVISGRFNNIHSSQASPSPNVLQLIDVA
;
A
#
# COMPACT_ATOMS: atom_id res chain seq x y z
N MET A 1 -22.51 15.99 2.09
CA MET A 1 -21.97 14.92 2.94
C MET A 1 -22.78 13.66 2.69
N THR A 2 -22.39 12.84 1.73
CA THR A 2 -22.97 11.52 1.50
C THR A 2 -22.17 10.53 2.33
N ALA A 3 -22.74 10.08 3.45
CA ALA A 3 -22.21 8.95 4.19
C ALA A 3 -22.15 7.74 3.24
N LEU A 4 -20.94 7.24 2.97
CA LEU A 4 -20.76 5.93 2.35
C LEU A 4 -21.66 4.94 3.10
N SER A 5 -22.53 4.24 2.38
CA SER A 5 -23.51 3.35 3.01
C SER A 5 -22.76 2.36 3.91
N THR A 6 -23.31 2.12 5.10
CA THR A 6 -22.76 1.20 6.09
C THR A 6 -22.46 -0.18 5.48
N ALA A 7 -23.19 -0.56 4.42
CA ALA A 7 -22.91 -1.74 3.61
C ALA A 7 -21.54 -1.69 2.92
N ILE A 8 -21.19 -0.60 2.22
CA ILE A 8 -19.88 -0.45 1.57
C ILE A 8 -18.76 -0.40 2.62
N ARG A 9 -19.01 0.24 3.76
CA ARG A 9 -18.06 0.27 4.89
C ARG A 9 -17.81 -1.14 5.45
N ASN A 10 -18.86 -1.93 5.65
CA ASN A 10 -18.76 -3.33 6.11
C ASN A 10 -18.11 -4.26 5.06
N THR A 11 -18.36 -4.07 3.76
CA THR A 11 -17.70 -4.82 2.68
C THR A 11 -16.20 -4.48 2.59
N LEU A 12 -15.83 -3.21 2.77
CA LEU A 12 -14.44 -2.76 2.83
C LEU A 12 -13.70 -3.24 4.08
N ASP A 13 -14.43 -3.44 5.18
CA ASP A 13 -13.85 -3.86 6.46
C ASP A 13 -13.55 -5.37 6.55
N THR A 14 -14.02 -6.20 5.62
CA THR A 14 -13.97 -7.67 5.80
C THR A 14 -13.42 -8.51 4.65
N GLN A 15 -13.17 -7.99 3.45
CA GLN A 15 -12.89 -8.90 2.32
C GLN A 15 -11.41 -8.92 1.92
N HIS A 16 -10.71 -9.95 2.39
CA HIS A 16 -9.66 -10.56 1.58
C HIS A 16 -10.31 -11.13 0.31
N THR A 17 -9.58 -11.12 -0.80
CA THR A 17 -10.02 -11.73 -2.07
C THR A 17 -9.29 -13.05 -2.35
N LEU A 18 -8.58 -13.58 -1.33
CA LEU A 18 -7.95 -14.90 -1.40
C LEU A 18 -8.97 -15.99 -1.71
N GLN A 19 -8.66 -16.79 -2.71
CA GLN A 19 -9.40 -17.98 -3.10
C GLN A 19 -8.65 -19.24 -2.66
N CYS A 20 -9.32 -20.40 -2.64
CA CYS A 20 -8.68 -21.67 -2.29
C CYS A 20 -7.42 -21.96 -3.13
N GLN A 21 -7.43 -21.59 -4.41
CA GLN A 21 -6.27 -21.72 -5.29
C GLN A 21 -5.06 -20.89 -4.81
N ASP A 22 -5.29 -19.70 -4.23
CA ASP A 22 -4.21 -18.86 -3.70
C ASP A 22 -3.60 -19.49 -2.44
N LEU A 23 -4.45 -20.10 -1.60
CA LEU A 23 -4.00 -20.82 -0.41
C LEU A 23 -3.13 -22.01 -0.80
N SER A 24 -3.63 -22.86 -1.71
CA SER A 24 -2.88 -24.01 -2.24
C SER A 24 -1.58 -23.58 -2.88
N PHE A 25 -1.58 -22.46 -3.60
CA PHE A 25 -0.36 -21.93 -4.22
C PHE A 25 0.68 -21.49 -3.18
N ILE A 26 0.29 -20.79 -2.11
CA ILE A 26 1.22 -20.43 -1.02
C ILE A 26 1.80 -21.68 -0.36
N CYS A 27 1.00 -22.75 -0.19
CA CYS A 27 1.49 -24.02 0.34
C CYS A 27 2.54 -24.64 -0.60
N GLN A 28 2.28 -24.67 -1.91
CA GLN A 28 3.23 -25.17 -2.91
C GLN A 28 4.54 -24.37 -2.92
N LEU A 29 4.46 -23.04 -2.74
CA LEU A 29 5.64 -22.19 -2.61
C LEU A 29 6.44 -22.51 -1.35
N ALA A 30 5.77 -22.82 -0.23
CA ALA A 30 6.44 -23.21 1.00
C ALA A 30 7.15 -24.56 0.87
N ASP A 31 6.47 -25.56 0.29
CA ASP A 31 7.01 -26.90 0.08
C ASP A 31 8.23 -26.87 -0.88
N ALA A 32 8.30 -25.88 -1.78
CA ALA A 32 9.43 -25.68 -2.69
C ALA A 32 10.67 -25.04 -2.02
N GLU A 33 10.48 -24.20 -1.00
CA GLU A 33 11.58 -23.52 -0.28
C GLU A 33 12.11 -24.32 0.90
N SER A 34 11.29 -25.21 1.44
CA SER A 34 11.55 -25.79 2.74
C SER A 34 11.13 -27.26 2.74
N ASN A 35 11.98 -28.12 3.32
CA ASN A 35 11.64 -29.51 3.65
C ASN A 35 10.55 -29.56 4.76
N VAL A 36 9.56 -28.67 4.72
CA VAL A 36 8.40 -28.66 5.60
C VAL A 36 7.44 -29.69 5.02
N GLU A 37 7.77 -30.97 5.19
CA GLU A 37 6.82 -32.04 4.96
C GLU A 37 5.60 -31.79 5.87
N ASN A 38 4.40 -31.92 5.30
CA ASN A 38 3.10 -31.78 5.97
C ASN A 38 2.59 -30.33 6.21
N THR A 39 3.10 -29.31 5.52
CA THR A 39 2.56 -27.93 5.56
C THR A 39 1.04 -27.91 5.33
N LEU A 40 0.57 -28.66 4.32
CA LEU A 40 -0.84 -28.73 3.94
C LEU A 40 -1.74 -29.36 5.02
N GLU A 41 -1.24 -30.34 5.78
CA GLU A 41 -2.02 -31.01 6.82
C GLU A 41 -2.20 -30.10 8.05
N GLN A 42 -1.18 -29.30 8.38
CA GLN A 42 -1.23 -28.37 9.52
C GLN A 42 -2.13 -27.16 9.24
N ILE A 43 -2.13 -26.65 8.00
CA ILE A 43 -2.90 -25.46 7.60
C ILE A 43 -4.41 -25.64 7.75
N GLN A 44 -4.94 -26.87 7.64
CA GLN A 44 -6.38 -27.11 7.81
C GLN A 44 -6.90 -26.70 9.19
N SER A 45 -6.02 -26.62 10.19
CA SER A 45 -6.37 -26.22 11.56
C SER A 45 -6.14 -24.73 11.85
N TRP A 46 -5.55 -23.99 10.91
CA TRP A 46 -5.11 -22.62 11.14
C TRP A 46 -6.24 -21.61 10.98
N SER A 47 -6.22 -20.58 11.83
CA SER A 47 -6.98 -19.37 11.58
C SER A 47 -6.42 -18.61 10.38
N PHE A 48 -7.22 -17.69 9.84
CA PHE A 48 -6.78 -16.83 8.74
C PHE A 48 -5.54 -16.00 9.11
N GLU A 49 -5.47 -15.49 10.35
CA GLU A 49 -4.35 -14.73 10.88
C GLU A 49 -3.09 -15.57 11.01
N GLN A 50 -3.23 -16.84 11.43
CA GLN A 50 -2.11 -17.77 11.50
C GLN A 50 -1.55 -18.06 10.10
N PHE A 51 -2.44 -18.31 9.13
CA PHE A 51 -2.05 -18.51 7.74
C PHE A 51 -1.41 -17.25 7.12
N PHE A 52 -1.95 -16.07 7.41
CA PHE A 52 -1.34 -14.81 7.00
C PHE A 52 0.04 -14.61 7.64
N GLY A 53 0.19 -14.90 8.93
CA GLY A 53 1.47 -14.86 9.63
C GLY A 53 2.51 -15.78 9.00
N PHE A 54 2.11 -16.98 8.58
CA PHE A 54 2.94 -17.90 7.82
C PHE A 54 3.37 -17.34 6.45
N ALA A 55 2.43 -16.76 5.69
CA ALA A 55 2.76 -16.13 4.41
C ALA A 55 3.75 -14.96 4.58
N CYS A 56 3.60 -14.14 5.63
CA CYS A 56 4.57 -13.11 5.99
C CYS A 56 5.93 -13.69 6.36
N HIS A 57 5.95 -14.76 7.16
CA HIS A 57 7.19 -15.43 7.52
C HIS A 57 7.93 -15.92 6.28
N LEU A 58 7.26 -16.70 5.42
CA LEU A 58 7.85 -17.22 4.18
C LEU A 58 8.36 -16.10 3.28
N PHE A 59 7.61 -15.00 3.13
CA PHE A 59 8.03 -13.85 2.33
C PHE A 59 9.33 -13.21 2.83
N VAL A 60 9.51 -13.13 4.15
CA VAL A 60 10.68 -12.52 4.77
C VAL A 60 11.88 -13.47 4.78
N THR A 61 11.65 -14.79 4.94
CA THR A 61 12.73 -15.77 5.20
C THR A 61 13.15 -16.61 4.01
N THR A 62 12.31 -16.75 2.97
CA THR A 62 12.65 -17.45 1.73
C THR A 62 13.98 -16.96 1.15
N GLU A 63 14.81 -17.84 0.59
CA GLU A 63 16.04 -17.44 -0.10
C GLU A 63 15.79 -17.17 -1.61
N SER A 64 14.73 -17.73 -2.18
CA SER A 64 14.35 -17.53 -3.57
C SER A 64 13.68 -16.18 -3.83
N SER A 65 14.37 -15.31 -4.59
CA SER A 65 13.79 -14.06 -5.12
C SER A 65 12.52 -14.31 -5.94
N SER A 66 12.45 -15.42 -6.68
CA SER A 66 11.27 -15.76 -7.47
C SER A 66 10.06 -16.03 -6.58
N ILE A 67 10.23 -16.84 -5.53
CA ILE A 67 9.15 -17.18 -4.59
C ILE A 67 8.73 -15.95 -3.79
N ARG A 68 9.70 -15.14 -3.37
CA ARG A 68 9.42 -13.85 -2.71
C ARG A 68 8.55 -12.93 -3.56
N LYS A 69 8.85 -12.79 -4.85
CA LYS A 69 8.03 -11.99 -5.80
C LYS A 69 6.63 -12.55 -5.96
N GLN A 70 6.50 -13.88 -6.05
CA GLN A 70 5.20 -14.53 -6.15
C GLN A 70 4.35 -14.29 -4.90
N LEU A 71 4.94 -14.39 -3.70
CA LEU A 71 4.28 -14.04 -2.44
C LEU A 71 3.91 -12.56 -2.36
N ALA A 72 4.80 -11.66 -2.80
CA ALA A 72 4.54 -10.23 -2.85
C ALA A 72 3.26 -9.89 -3.64
N ASN A 73 3.04 -10.58 -4.76
CA ASN A 73 1.87 -10.40 -5.62
C ASN A 73 0.56 -10.91 -4.99
N LEU A 74 0.62 -11.73 -3.95
CA LEU A 74 -0.55 -12.26 -3.25
C LEU A 74 -1.00 -11.38 -2.08
N PHE A 75 -0.11 -10.59 -1.48
CA PHE A 75 -0.47 -9.73 -0.34
C PHE A 75 -1.66 -8.79 -0.59
N PRO A 76 -1.83 -8.15 -1.77
CA PRO A 76 -3.04 -7.37 -2.04
C PRO A 76 -4.34 -8.16 -1.85
N LYS A 77 -4.31 -9.48 -2.06
CA LYS A 77 -5.47 -10.35 -1.86
C LYS A 77 -5.79 -10.63 -0.40
N PHE A 78 -4.84 -10.48 0.53
CA PHE A 78 -5.12 -10.53 1.96
C PHE A 78 -5.92 -9.31 2.44
N GLY A 79 -6.01 -8.26 1.61
CA GLY A 79 -6.77 -7.06 1.94
C GLY A 79 -6.11 -6.27 3.08
N LYS A 80 -6.94 -5.55 3.86
CA LYS A 80 -6.44 -4.55 4.82
C LYS A 80 -5.56 -5.13 5.93
N ILE A 81 -5.74 -6.41 6.30
CA ILE A 81 -4.96 -7.07 7.36
C ILE A 81 -3.45 -7.04 7.05
N SER A 82 -3.10 -7.06 5.76
CA SER A 82 -1.71 -7.10 5.33
C SER A 82 -0.99 -5.77 5.45
N ILE A 83 -1.72 -4.66 5.53
CA ILE A 83 -1.15 -3.32 5.46
C ILE A 83 -0.20 -3.06 6.63
N LEU A 84 -0.62 -3.35 7.87
CA LEU A 84 0.24 -3.14 9.05
C LEU A 84 1.54 -3.94 8.94
N SER A 85 1.45 -5.22 8.59
CA SER A 85 2.64 -6.09 8.46
C SER A 85 3.56 -5.59 7.35
N LEU A 86 3.04 -5.21 6.19
CA LEU A 86 3.85 -4.69 5.09
C LEU A 86 4.53 -3.37 5.45
N VAL A 87 3.83 -2.46 6.13
CA VAL A 87 4.42 -1.21 6.63
C VAL A 87 5.53 -1.51 7.65
N LYS A 88 5.30 -2.44 8.59
CA LYS A 88 6.32 -2.87 9.57
C LYS A 88 7.54 -3.50 8.90
N ILE A 89 7.32 -4.34 7.88
CA ILE A 89 8.40 -4.94 7.08
C ILE A 89 9.21 -3.83 6.38
N MET A 90 8.53 -2.88 5.72
CA MET A 90 9.21 -1.73 5.10
C MET A 90 10.01 -0.93 6.11
N HIS A 91 9.44 -0.62 7.27
CA HIS A 91 10.08 0.14 8.33
C HIS A 91 11.32 -0.57 8.87
N TYR A 92 11.18 -1.85 9.23
CA TYR A 92 12.27 -2.65 9.78
C TYR A 92 13.46 -2.73 8.82
N PHE A 93 13.21 -3.03 7.55
CA PHE A 93 14.30 -3.16 6.57
C PHE A 93 14.87 -1.82 6.10
N ASP A 94 14.09 -0.73 6.19
CA ASP A 94 14.63 0.63 6.00
C ASP A 94 15.59 1.02 7.13
N ALA A 95 15.19 0.78 8.37
CA ALA A 95 16.04 1.00 9.55
C ALA A 95 17.29 0.11 9.50
N TYR A 96 17.14 -1.14 9.07
CA TYR A 96 18.26 -2.06 8.86
C TYR A 96 19.26 -1.52 7.84
N LYS A 97 18.78 -0.98 6.71
CA LYS A 97 19.62 -0.35 5.67
C LYS A 97 20.37 0.88 6.20
N ARG A 98 19.72 1.72 7.01
CA ARG A 98 20.33 2.94 7.57
C ARG A 98 21.43 2.66 8.61
N ASN A 99 21.29 1.58 9.37
CA ASN A 99 22.13 1.32 10.56
C ASN A 99 23.33 0.39 10.32
N ARG A 100 23.51 -0.24 9.16
CA ARG A 100 24.64 -1.16 8.91
C ARG A 100 25.37 -0.90 7.59
N SER A 101 26.69 -0.69 7.68
CA SER A 101 27.63 -0.63 6.55
C SER A 101 28.28 -1.97 6.17
N TYR A 102 27.78 -3.14 6.62
CA TYR A 102 28.47 -4.44 6.40
C TYR A 102 27.58 -5.59 5.89
N SER A 103 27.97 -6.07 4.71
CA SER A 103 28.10 -7.44 4.16
C SER A 103 27.26 -8.60 4.72
N GLY A 104 26.57 -9.30 3.81
CA GLY A 104 26.31 -10.74 3.93
C GLY A 104 24.98 -11.23 3.35
N TYR A 105 23.93 -10.41 3.40
CA TYR A 105 22.59 -10.82 2.97
C TYR A 105 22.06 -9.86 1.90
N HIS A 106 21.78 -10.39 0.69
CA HIS A 106 21.30 -9.61 -0.46
C HIS A 106 19.79 -9.30 -0.41
N PHE A 107 19.02 -10.02 0.41
CA PHE A 107 17.56 -9.91 0.44
C PHE A 107 16.92 -8.74 1.22
N PRO A 108 17.55 -8.06 2.22
CA PRO A 108 16.89 -7.01 3.00
C PRO A 108 16.28 -5.88 2.17
N VAL A 109 16.99 -5.43 1.13
CA VAL A 109 16.51 -4.37 0.24
C VAL A 109 15.38 -4.86 -0.65
N GLU A 110 15.47 -6.09 -1.17
CA GLU A 110 14.42 -6.66 -2.00
C GLU A 110 13.12 -6.83 -1.21
N VAL A 111 13.18 -7.34 0.02
CA VAL A 111 12.00 -7.50 0.89
C VAL A 111 11.33 -6.15 1.15
N GLN A 112 12.11 -5.11 1.46
CA GLN A 112 11.59 -3.74 1.63
C GLN A 112 10.87 -3.24 0.37
N VAL A 113 11.51 -3.40 -0.80
CA VAL A 113 10.97 -2.93 -2.09
C VAL A 113 9.70 -3.68 -2.46
N LEU A 114 9.70 -5.01 -2.35
CA LEU A 114 8.55 -5.85 -2.67
C LEU A 114 7.38 -5.60 -1.72
N ALA A 115 7.63 -5.34 -0.43
CA ALA A 115 6.58 -4.95 0.51
C ALA A 115 5.92 -3.61 0.11
N GLY A 116 6.74 -2.63 -0.30
CA GLY A 116 6.24 -1.37 -0.87
C GLY A 116 5.43 -1.57 -2.14
N GLN A 117 5.91 -2.40 -3.07
CA GLN A 117 5.18 -2.72 -4.31
C GLN A 117 3.86 -3.45 -4.03
N ALA A 118 3.82 -4.36 -3.06
CA ALA A 118 2.59 -5.02 -2.65
C ALA A 118 1.54 -4.01 -2.16
N LEU A 119 1.94 -3.03 -1.33
CA LEU A 119 1.05 -1.93 -0.92
C LEU A 119 0.63 -1.04 -2.10
N GLU A 120 1.56 -0.71 -3.01
CA GLU A 120 1.28 0.06 -4.22
C GLU A 120 0.24 -0.64 -5.12
N ASN A 121 0.22 -1.97 -5.13
CA ASN A 121 -0.71 -2.76 -5.94
C ASN A 121 -2.08 -2.95 -5.30
N MET A 122 -2.30 -2.49 -4.06
CA MET A 122 -3.61 -2.59 -3.41
C MET A 122 -4.65 -1.63 -4.04
N PRO A 123 -5.94 -2.00 -4.03
CA PRO A 123 -7.02 -1.06 -4.32
C PRO A 123 -6.94 0.14 -3.38
N ALA A 124 -7.11 1.36 -3.92
CA ALA A 124 -6.95 2.59 -3.14
C ALA A 124 -7.84 2.62 -1.90
N GLN A 125 -9.09 2.15 -2.00
CA GLN A 125 -10.00 2.07 -0.85
C GLN A 125 -9.50 1.15 0.27
N ILE A 126 -8.95 -0.03 -0.07
CA ILE A 126 -8.38 -0.97 0.91
C ILE A 126 -7.14 -0.34 1.56
N LEU A 127 -6.29 0.29 0.75
CA LEU A 127 -5.10 0.97 1.21
C LEU A 127 -5.43 2.10 2.20
N VAL A 128 -6.39 2.95 1.87
CA VAL A 128 -6.85 4.06 2.73
C VAL A 128 -7.43 3.51 4.04
N VAL A 129 -8.28 2.49 3.99
CA VAL A 129 -8.89 1.90 5.20
C VAL A 129 -7.82 1.35 6.14
N GLY A 130 -6.90 0.53 5.63
CA GLY A 130 -5.88 -0.06 6.47
C GLY A 130 -4.84 0.94 6.95
N LEU A 131 -4.40 1.88 6.10
CA LEU A 131 -3.47 2.93 6.54
C LEU A 131 -4.09 3.83 7.60
N ALA A 132 -5.37 4.20 7.46
CA ALA A 132 -6.05 4.99 8.48
C ALA A 132 -6.03 4.26 9.84
N GLN A 133 -6.32 2.96 9.86
CA GLN A 133 -6.23 2.15 11.06
C GLN A 133 -4.80 2.12 11.63
N VAL A 134 -3.80 1.85 10.79
CA VAL A 134 -2.38 1.80 11.21
C VAL A 134 -1.95 3.13 11.83
N ILE A 135 -2.33 4.26 11.23
CA ILE A 135 -1.94 5.59 11.70
C ILE A 135 -2.58 5.91 13.05
N GLU A 136 -3.86 5.59 13.25
CA GLU A 136 -4.56 5.85 14.51
C GLU A 136 -4.10 4.93 15.63
N GLU A 137 -3.66 3.71 15.31
CA GLU A 137 -3.15 2.74 16.28
C GLU A 137 -1.65 2.90 16.59
N ASP A 138 -0.89 3.66 15.78
CA ASP A 138 0.54 3.93 15.99
C ASP A 138 0.78 4.95 17.11
N ALA A 139 0.53 4.52 18.36
CA ALA A 139 0.62 5.34 19.56
C ALA A 139 2.00 6.01 19.76
N HIS A 140 3.07 5.39 19.27
CA HIS A 140 4.44 5.90 19.40
C HIS A 140 4.96 6.59 18.14
N SER A 141 4.15 6.66 17.08
CA SER A 141 4.51 7.32 15.81
C SER A 141 5.74 6.71 15.14
N GLU A 142 6.04 5.45 15.39
CA GLU A 142 7.24 4.76 14.89
C GLU A 142 7.16 4.54 13.38
N LEU A 143 5.96 4.28 12.86
CA LEU A 143 5.73 3.95 11.46
C LEU A 143 5.47 5.19 10.60
N ARG A 144 5.27 6.35 11.23
CA ARG A 144 4.84 7.61 10.59
C ARG A 144 5.72 8.02 9.41
N GLU A 145 7.05 8.00 9.59
CA GLU A 145 7.98 8.38 8.51
C GLU A 145 7.91 7.41 7.34
N THR A 146 7.85 6.10 7.61
CA THR A 146 7.71 5.06 6.59
C THR A 146 6.42 5.22 5.81
N ILE A 147 5.31 5.51 6.50
CA ILE A 147 4.01 5.77 5.88
C ILE A 147 4.05 7.03 5.02
N ALA A 148 4.67 8.12 5.50
CA ALA A 148 4.80 9.36 4.74
C ALA A 148 5.60 9.17 3.44
N VAL A 149 6.75 8.48 3.51
CA VAL A 149 7.56 8.12 2.33
C VAL A 149 6.76 7.27 1.34
N PHE A 150 5.98 6.31 1.85
CA PHE A 150 5.11 5.50 1.01
C PHE A 150 4.02 6.34 0.35
N LEU A 151 3.31 7.19 1.10
CA LEU A 151 2.27 8.08 0.56
C LEU A 151 2.82 9.02 -0.51
N ALA A 152 4.02 9.58 -0.33
CA ALA A 152 4.69 10.40 -1.33
C ALA A 152 4.87 9.67 -2.68
N LYS A 153 5.18 8.36 -2.63
CA LYS A 153 5.34 7.52 -3.83
C LYS A 153 4.01 7.21 -4.52
N VAL A 154 2.95 6.99 -3.75
CA VAL A 154 1.65 6.55 -4.28
C VAL A 154 0.77 7.72 -4.73
N PHE A 155 0.98 8.91 -4.16
CA PHE A 155 0.16 10.10 -4.42
C PHE A 155 -0.01 10.44 -5.91
N TYR A 156 0.98 10.15 -6.77
CA TYR A 156 0.91 10.40 -8.21
C TYR A 156 0.51 9.20 -9.07
N LYS A 157 0.53 8.00 -8.51
CA LYS A 157 0.35 6.75 -9.27
C LYS A 157 -1.09 6.26 -9.31
N LYS A 158 -1.97 6.76 -8.43
CA LYS A 158 -3.34 6.28 -8.28
C LYS A 158 -4.35 7.26 -8.89
N GLU A 159 -5.35 6.72 -9.59
CA GLU A 159 -6.47 7.48 -10.18
C GLU A 159 -7.39 8.06 -9.09
N GLU A 160 -7.62 7.31 -8.00
CA GLU A 160 -8.30 7.79 -6.80
C GLU A 160 -7.31 8.52 -5.87
N ASP A 161 -7.68 9.74 -5.42
CA ASP A 161 -6.82 10.51 -4.51
C ASP A 161 -6.82 9.92 -3.09
N VAL A 162 -5.81 9.08 -2.84
CA VAL A 162 -5.53 8.45 -1.55
C VAL A 162 -5.41 9.47 -0.42
N LEU A 163 -4.84 10.65 -0.65
CA LEU A 163 -4.69 11.68 0.39
C LEU A 163 -6.02 12.32 0.74
N SER A 164 -6.86 12.61 -0.26
CA SER A 164 -8.23 13.10 -0.03
C SER A 164 -9.01 12.11 0.84
N LEU A 165 -8.95 10.82 0.50
CA LEU A 165 -9.68 9.78 1.24
C LEU A 165 -9.12 9.58 2.65
N LEU A 166 -7.80 9.68 2.85
CA LEU A 166 -7.16 9.58 4.16
C LEU A 166 -7.52 10.77 5.06
N SER A 167 -7.45 12.00 4.55
CA SER A 167 -7.82 13.21 5.30
C SER A 167 -9.26 13.20 5.82
N GLN A 168 -10.17 12.50 5.11
CA GLN A 168 -11.56 12.33 5.53
C GLN A 168 -11.75 11.24 6.59
N ARG A 169 -10.81 10.31 6.72
CA ARG A 169 -10.91 9.16 7.63
C ARG A 169 -10.14 9.32 8.92
N LEU A 170 -9.03 10.07 8.88
CA LEU A 170 -8.20 10.31 10.04
C LEU A 170 -8.79 11.41 10.92
N SER A 171 -8.51 11.33 12.21
CA SER A 171 -8.65 12.44 13.14
C SER A 171 -7.78 13.62 12.68
N LYS A 172 -8.17 14.84 13.06
CA LYS A 172 -7.43 16.05 12.66
C LYS A 172 -5.97 16.00 13.09
N ASP A 173 -5.70 15.51 14.30
CA ASP A 173 -4.36 15.45 14.86
C ASP A 173 -3.49 14.41 14.11
N SER A 174 -4.05 13.22 13.85
CA SER A 174 -3.39 12.17 13.07
C SER A 174 -3.14 12.60 11.62
N TRP A 175 -4.10 13.28 11.00
CA TRP A 175 -3.93 13.86 9.66
C TRP A 175 -2.80 14.90 9.64
N HIS A 176 -2.82 15.89 10.53
CA HIS A 176 -1.79 16.93 10.56
C HIS A 176 -0.39 16.37 10.83
N ALA A 177 -0.27 15.34 11.68
CA ALA A 177 1.01 14.71 11.95
C ALA A 177 1.58 13.98 10.71
N ILE A 178 0.73 13.32 9.94
CA ILE A 178 1.09 12.66 8.69
C ILE A 178 1.39 13.69 7.60
N GLU A 179 0.55 14.72 7.46
CA GLU A 179 0.73 15.83 6.53
C GLU A 179 2.08 16.52 6.74
N ALA A 180 2.44 16.85 7.99
CA ALA A 180 3.73 17.46 8.30
C ALA A 180 4.93 16.56 7.93
N SER A 181 4.77 15.24 8.06
CA SER A 181 5.80 14.29 7.61
C SER A 181 5.85 14.17 6.09
N LEU A 182 4.69 14.13 5.43
CA LEU A 182 4.56 14.02 3.99
C LEU A 182 5.16 15.23 3.28
N VAL A 183 4.91 16.44 3.77
CA VAL A 183 5.45 17.70 3.23
C VAL A 183 6.99 17.70 3.18
N ARG A 184 7.66 16.98 4.08
CA ARG A 184 9.13 16.81 4.09
C ARG A 184 9.63 15.87 2.98
N GLU A 185 8.81 14.91 2.57
CA GLU A 185 9.15 13.89 1.56
C GLU A 185 8.80 14.30 0.12
N LEU A 186 8.00 15.35 -0.03
CA LEU A 186 7.49 15.81 -1.31
C LEU A 186 8.40 16.84 -1.98
N SER A 187 8.55 16.73 -3.30
CA SER A 187 9.18 17.76 -4.13
C SER A 187 8.29 19.00 -4.28
N SER A 188 8.88 20.16 -4.60
CA SER A 188 8.23 21.48 -4.64
C SER A 188 6.82 21.53 -5.28
N PRO A 189 6.56 20.98 -6.49
CA PRO A 189 5.21 21.00 -7.07
C PRO A 189 4.21 20.07 -6.36
N GLN A 190 4.69 19.06 -5.65
CA GLN A 190 3.85 18.14 -4.88
C GLN A 190 3.48 18.75 -3.51
N HIS A 191 4.42 19.49 -2.94
CA HIS A 191 4.29 20.24 -1.71
C HIS A 191 3.14 21.26 -1.79
N GLU A 192 3.04 22.01 -2.90
CA GLU A 192 1.97 23.00 -3.10
C GLU A 192 0.56 22.38 -3.14
N ARG A 193 0.40 21.17 -3.67
CA ARG A 193 -0.91 20.48 -3.72
C ARG A 193 -1.37 20.01 -2.35
N VAL A 194 -0.45 19.51 -1.52
CA VAL A 194 -0.76 19.10 -0.14
C VAL A 194 -1.13 20.31 0.70
N ILE A 195 -0.31 21.37 0.69
CA ILE A 195 -0.56 22.58 1.48
C ILE A 195 -1.84 23.32 1.04
N SER A 196 -2.13 23.35 -0.25
CA SER A 196 -3.35 24.00 -0.75
C SER A 196 -4.61 23.18 -0.52
N GLY A 197 -4.50 21.94 0.00
CA GLY A 197 -5.62 21.01 0.15
C GLY A 197 -6.28 20.64 -1.19
N ARG A 198 -5.61 20.88 -2.31
CA ARG A 198 -6.13 20.66 -3.67
C ARG A 198 -5.84 19.24 -4.14
N PHE A 199 -6.55 18.31 -3.52
CA PHE A 199 -6.49 16.89 -3.84
C PHE A 199 -7.33 16.54 -5.09
N ASN A 200 -8.44 17.23 -5.33
CA ASN A 200 -9.23 17.06 -6.55
C ASN A 200 -8.58 17.77 -7.75
N ASN A 201 -8.07 17.02 -8.74
CA ASN A 201 -8.09 17.30 -10.20
C ASN A 201 -6.99 16.55 -10.97
N ILE A 202 -7.18 15.26 -11.29
CA ILE A 202 -6.42 14.60 -12.38
C ILE A 202 -7.34 14.19 -13.56
N HIS A 203 -8.68 14.33 -13.45
CA HIS A 203 -9.61 13.99 -14.54
C HIS A 203 -10.24 15.17 -15.30
N SER A 204 -9.72 16.39 -15.17
CA SER A 204 -10.31 17.57 -15.84
C SER A 204 -9.40 18.28 -16.85
N SER A 205 -8.32 17.64 -17.31
CA SER A 205 -7.43 18.17 -18.37
C SER A 205 -7.45 17.36 -19.68
N GLN A 206 -8.58 16.75 -20.03
CA GLN A 206 -8.89 16.35 -21.41
C GLN A 206 -10.33 16.68 -21.79
N ALA A 207 -10.66 17.97 -21.81
CA ALA A 207 -11.79 18.49 -22.58
C ALA A 207 -11.61 20.00 -22.77
N SER A 208 -10.57 20.41 -23.50
CA SER A 208 -10.56 21.73 -24.11
C SER A 208 -11.29 21.63 -25.45
N PRO A 209 -12.43 22.29 -25.66
CA PRO A 209 -13.03 22.38 -26.98
C PRO A 209 -12.09 23.19 -27.89
N SER A 210 -11.86 22.66 -29.09
CA SER A 210 -11.13 23.31 -30.17
C SER A 210 -11.62 24.74 -30.38
N PRO A 211 -10.76 25.77 -30.42
CA PRO A 211 -11.21 27.10 -30.80
C PRO A 211 -11.48 27.11 -32.30
N ASN A 212 -12.76 27.31 -32.66
CA ASN A 212 -13.19 27.71 -34.00
C ASN A 212 -12.37 28.94 -34.44
N VAL A 213 -11.48 28.74 -35.41
CA VAL A 213 -10.87 29.84 -36.15
C VAL A 213 -11.94 30.39 -37.09
N LEU A 214 -12.42 31.58 -36.74
CA LEU A 214 -13.28 32.42 -37.56
C LEU A 214 -12.65 32.61 -38.95
N GLN A 215 -13.48 32.37 -39.96
CA GLN A 215 -13.23 32.65 -41.37
C GLN A 215 -12.89 34.13 -41.56
N LEU A 216 -11.73 34.42 -42.14
CA LEU A 216 -11.55 35.63 -42.93
C LEU A 216 -12.36 35.46 -44.23
N ILE A 217 -13.33 36.34 -44.44
CA ILE A 217 -13.80 36.67 -45.79
C ILE A 217 -13.67 38.18 -45.92
N ASP A 218 -12.74 38.58 -46.76
CA ASP A 218 -12.52 39.94 -47.23
C ASP A 218 -13.77 40.47 -47.95
N VAL A 219 -14.08 41.73 -47.67
CA VAL A 219 -15.07 42.53 -48.39
C VAL A 219 -14.36 43.17 -49.60
N ALA A 220 -14.81 42.80 -50.80
CA ALA A 220 -14.71 43.60 -52.01
C ALA A 220 -15.96 43.35 -52.86
#